data_AF-A0A800KUN0-F1
#
_entry.id   AF-A0A800KUN0-F1
#
_cell.length_a   1.000
_cell.length_b   1.000
_cell.length_c   1.000
_cell.angle_alpha   90.00
_cell.angle_beta   90.00
_cell.angle_gamma   90.00
#
_symmetry.space_group_name_H-M   'P 1'
#
loop_
_entity.id
_entity.type
_entity.pdbx_description
1 polymer ?
#
loop_
_entity_poly.entity_id
_entity_poly.type
_entity_poly.pdbx_seq_one_letter_code
_entity_poly.pdbx_strand_id
1 'polypeptide(L)' 'MAGKKSKKKNKQTDNTIAVNRQVTHEFYIEDQFEAGLVLEGWEVKSLRDGRIQLKESHIVIHK' A
#
# COMPACT_ATOMS: atom_id res chain seq x y z
N MET A 1 -20.83 32.30 24.78
CA MET A 1 -20.22 32.26 23.43
C MET A 1 -18.75 31.91 23.61
N ALA A 2 -18.12 30.94 22.94
CA ALA A 2 -18.46 30.12 21.79
C ALA A 2 -17.77 28.76 21.95
N GLY A 3 -18.45 27.68 21.57
CA GLY A 3 -17.91 26.33 21.62
C GLY A 3 -16.78 26.15 20.61
N LYS A 4 -15.64 25.63 21.08
CA LYS A 4 -14.53 25.24 20.21
C LYS A 4 -14.85 23.86 19.62
N LYS A 5 -15.55 23.84 18.47
CA LYS A 5 -15.77 22.61 17.69
C LYS A 5 -14.40 22.06 17.24
N SER A 6 -13.96 20.97 17.84
CA SER A 6 -12.86 20.17 17.33
C SER A 6 -13.28 19.54 16.01
N LYS A 7 -12.59 19.91 14.92
CA LYS A 7 -12.80 19.33 13.59
C LYS A 7 -12.57 17.81 13.66
N LYS A 8 -13.63 17.03 13.41
CA LYS A 8 -13.55 15.60 13.06
C LYS A 8 -12.56 15.45 11.90
N LYS A 9 -11.42 14.80 12.14
CA LYS A 9 -10.57 14.30 11.06
C LYS A 9 -11.32 13.12 10.44
N ASN A 10 -11.88 13.34 9.25
CA ASN A 10 -12.45 12.28 8.44
C ASN A 10 -11.31 11.29 8.16
N LYS A 11 -11.40 10.08 8.72
CA LYS A 11 -10.39 9.04 8.49
C LYS A 11 -10.64 8.52 7.09
N GLN A 12 -10.07 9.20 6.10
CA GLN A 12 -10.00 8.71 4.73
C GLN A 12 -9.34 7.33 4.84
N THR A 13 -10.09 6.27 4.55
CA THR A 13 -9.51 4.94 4.40
C THR A 13 -8.67 4.99 3.14
N ASP A 14 -7.40 5.38 3.28
CA ASP A 14 -6.43 5.18 2.21
C ASP A 14 -6.47 3.69 1.87
N ASN A 15 -6.95 3.37 0.67
CA ASN A 15 -7.02 2.00 0.16
C ASN A 15 -5.62 1.47 -0.20
N THR A 16 -4.59 2.27 0.03
CA THR A 16 -3.19 1.93 -0.17
C THR A 16 -2.72 0.99 0.94
N ILE A 17 -2.57 -0.29 0.60
CA ILE A 17 -2.13 -1.34 1.53
C ILE A 17 -0.62 -1.22 1.79
N ALA A 18 0.17 -1.08 0.74
CA ALA A 18 1.62 -1.07 0.80
C ALA A 18 2.22 -0.25 -0.34
N VAL A 19 3.31 0.45 -0.05
CA VAL A 19 4.12 1.15 -1.06
C VAL A 19 5.58 0.89 -0.74
N ASN A 20 6.34 0.37 -1.72
CA ASN A 20 7.77 0.22 -1.56
C ASN A 20 8.48 1.56 -1.85
N ARG A 21 8.66 2.37 -0.81
CA ARG A 21 9.35 3.67 -0.90
C ARG A 21 10.82 3.56 -1.28
N GLN A 22 11.45 2.42 -1.06
CA GLN A 22 12.85 2.21 -1.42
C GLN A 22 13.05 2.30 -2.94
N VAL A 23 12.10 1.79 -3.72
CA VAL A 23 12.15 1.79 -5.19
C VAL A 23 12.26 3.22 -5.73
N THR A 24 11.49 4.15 -5.18
CA THR A 24 11.49 5.55 -5.61
C THR A 24 12.75 6.33 -5.24
N HIS A 25 13.56 5.82 -4.32
CA HIS A 25 14.82 6.47 -3.91
C HIS A 25 16.05 5.87 -4.61
N GLU A 26 16.03 4.57 -4.90
CA GLU A 26 17.20 3.85 -5.41
C GLU A 26 17.16 3.64 -6.93
N PHE A 27 15.97 3.66 -7.54
CA PHE A 27 15.79 3.34 -8.95
C PHE A 27 15.04 4.43 -9.70
N TYR A 28 15.29 4.52 -11.00
CA TYR A 28 14.47 5.29 -11.92
C TYR A 28 13.42 4.36 -12.52
N ILE A 29 12.14 4.74 -12.41
CA ILE A 29 11.01 3.94 -12.91
C ILE A 29 10.71 4.41 -14.33
N GLU A 30 10.94 3.56 -15.32
CA GLU A 30 10.64 3.85 -16.73
C GLU A 30 9.16 3.56 -17.03
N ASP A 31 8.71 2.33 -16.77
CA ASP A 31 7.35 1.87 -17.03
C ASP A 31 6.68 1.30 -15.77
N GLN A 32 5.35 1.44 -15.70
CA GLN A 32 4.52 0.90 -14.63
C GLN A 32 3.60 -0.18 -15.18
N PHE A 33 3.56 -1.32 -14.51
CA PHE A 33 2.70 -2.45 -14.85
C PHE A 33 1.67 -2.68 -13.75
N GLU A 34 0.42 -2.92 -14.14
CA GLU A 34 -0.64 -3.34 -13.23
C GLU A 34 -0.78 -4.86 -13.27
N ALA A 35 -0.77 -5.50 -12.10
CA ALA A 35 -0.95 -6.93 -11.95
C ALA A 35 -1.98 -7.23 -10.84
N GLY A 36 -2.74 -8.30 -11.03
CA GLY A 36 -3.65 -8.85 -10.02
C GLY A 36 -3.04 -10.07 -9.35
N LEU A 37 -3.03 -10.08 -8.01
CA LEU A 37 -2.63 -11.24 -7.21
C LEU A 37 -3.88 -11.86 -6.57
N VAL A 38 -4.06 -13.17 -6.74
CA VAL A 38 -5.12 -13.91 -6.02
C VAL A 38 -4.54 -14.35 -4.68
N LEU A 39 -5.20 -13.94 -3.60
CA LEU A 39 -4.79 -14.18 -2.23
C LEU A 39 -5.87 -14.93 -1.46
N GLU A 40 -5.46 -15.64 -0.42
CA GLU A 40 -6.35 -16.27 0.54
C GLU A 40 -6.84 -15.27 1.61
N GLY A 41 -7.98 -15.57 2.24
CA GLY A 41 -8.65 -14.64 3.15
C GLY A 41 -7.80 -14.18 4.34
N TRP A 42 -6.92 -15.06 4.86
CA TRP A 42 -6.02 -14.73 5.97
C TRP A 42 -4.86 -13.82 5.55
N GLU A 43 -4.41 -13.91 4.29
CA GLU A 43 -3.40 -13.02 3.71
C GLU A 43 -3.98 -11.62 3.57
N VAL A 44 -5.19 -11.51 3.01
CA VAL A 44 -5.91 -10.24 2.88
C VAL A 44 -6.10 -9.57 4.25
N LYS A 45 -6.38 -10.34 5.30
CA LYS A 45 -6.50 -9.82 6.67
C LYS A 45 -5.17 -9.25 7.17
N SER A 46 -4.08 -9.99 7.02
CA SER A 46 -2.74 -9.55 7.45
C SER A 46 -2.25 -8.31 6.68
N LEU A 47 -2.56 -8.24 5.39
CA LEU A 47 -2.27 -7.09 4.54
C LEU A 47 -3.02 -5.83 4.99
N ARG A 48 -4.31 -5.94 5.31
CA ARG A 48 -5.11 -4.82 5.83
C ARG A 48 -4.62 -4.34 7.21
N ASP A 49 -4.03 -5.22 8.00
CA ASP A 49 -3.37 -4.88 9.26
C ASP A 49 -1.99 -4.22 9.05
N GLY A 50 -1.55 -4.02 7.80
CA GLY A 50 -0.29 -3.37 7.45
C GLY A 50 0.95 -4.23 7.68
N ARG A 51 0.78 -5.54 7.90
CA ARG A 51 1.88 -6.48 8.17
C ARG A 51 2.45 -7.04 6.87
N ILE A 52 3.07 -6.19 6.07
CA ILE A 52 3.69 -6.57 4.79
C ILE A 52 5.04 -5.87 4.61
N GLN A 53 6.02 -6.60 4.08
CA GLN A 53 7.31 -6.09 3.69
C GLN A 53 7.59 -6.47 2.23
N LEU A 54 7.85 -5.46 1.39
CA LEU A 54 8.16 -5.61 -0.04
C LEU A 54 9.66 -5.39 -0.34
N LYS A 55 10.51 -5.39 0.69
CA LYS A 55 11.97 -5.25 0.51
C LYS A 55 12.50 -6.49 -0.21
N GLU A 56 13.46 -6.29 -1.13
CA GLU A 56 14.14 -7.36 -1.88
C GLU A 56 13.18 -8.29 -2.65
N SER A 57 11.96 -7.82 -2.93
CA SER A 57 10.98 -8.56 -3.73
C SER A 57 11.21 -8.31 -5.23
N HIS A 58 11.03 -9.33 -6.06
CA HIS A 58 11.17 -9.24 -7.52
C HIS A 58 9.97 -9.89 -8.21
N ILE A 59 9.76 -9.53 -9.48
CA ILE A 59 8.68 -10.07 -10.33
C ILE A 59 9.35 -10.83 -11.48
N VAL A 60 8.87 -12.03 -11.78
CA VAL A 60 9.33 -12.84 -12.91
C VAL A 60 8.22 -12.93 -13.94
N ILE A 61 8.47 -12.40 -15.14
CA ILE A 61 7.54 -12.50 -16.27
C ILE A 61 7.88 -13.78 -17.04
N HIS A 62 6.94 -14.72 -17.06
CA HIS A 62 7.03 -15.93 -17.89
C HIS A 62 6.32 -15.66 -19.23
N LYS A 63 6.95 -16.10 -20.32
CA LYS A 63 6.45 -15.91 -21.69
C LYS A 63 5.56 -17.07 -22.13
#